data_AF-A0A1G7HF99-F1
#
_entry.id   AF-A0A1G7HF99-F1
#
_cell.length_a   1.000
_cell.length_b   1.000
_cell.length_c   1.000
_cell.angle_alpha   90.00
_cell.angle_beta   90.00
_cell.angle_gamma   90.00
#
_symmetry.space_group_name_H-M   'P 1'
#
loop_
_entity.id
_entity.type
_entity.pdbx_description
1 polymer ?
#
loop_
_entity_poly.entity_id
_entity_poly.type
_entity_poly.pdbx_seq_one_letter_code
_entity_poly.pdbx_strand_id
1 'polypeptide(L)' 'MSEILMCRIDIAYLNYLRQFDSRVSYNDSGTRMFVGILLEVNGQKYYAPL' A
#
# COMPACT_ATOMS: atom_id res chain seq x y z
N MET A 1 -11.49 -13.05 14.33
CA MET A 1 -11.62 -12.90 12.86
C MET A 1 -10.68 -11.79 12.44
N SER A 2 -9.81 -12.01 11.47
CA SER A 2 -8.98 -10.94 10.92
C SER A 2 -9.85 -10.07 10.02
N GLU A 3 -10.11 -8.84 10.42
CA GLU A 3 -10.84 -7.88 9.60
C GLU A 3 -9.94 -7.38 8.46
N ILE A 4 -10.44 -7.52 7.24
CA ILE A 4 -9.81 -6.93 6.06
C ILE A 4 -10.16 -5.44 6.06
N LEU A 5 -9.15 -4.57 6.09
CA LEU A 5 -9.30 -3.13 6.17
C LEU A 5 -9.00 -2.48 4.81
N MET A 6 -9.90 -1.60 4.38
CA MET A 6 -9.68 -0.73 3.22
C MET A 6 -9.07 0.58 3.68
N CYS A 7 -7.97 0.99 3.05
CA CYS A 7 -7.28 2.23 3.38
C CYS A 7 -6.78 2.96 2.14
N ARG A 8 -6.32 4.19 2.35
CA ARG A 8 -5.48 4.92 1.40
C ARG A 8 -4.08 4.98 1.97
N ILE A 9 -3.10 4.92 1.07
CA ILE A 9 -1.69 5.13 1.41
C ILE A 9 -1.30 6.51 0.91
N ASP A 10 -0.52 7.21 1.73
CA ASP A 10 0.01 8.54 1.40
C ASP A 10 0.78 8.52 0.08
N ILE A 11 0.50 9.48 -0.79
CA ILE A 11 1.13 9.59 -2.11
C ILE A 11 2.63 9.84 -1.99
N ALA A 12 3.07 10.65 -1.02
CA ALA A 12 4.49 10.90 -0.78
C ALA A 12 5.23 9.61 -0.38
N TYR A 13 4.59 8.73 0.39
CA TYR A 13 5.17 7.43 0.74
C TYR A 13 5.26 6.48 -0.47
N LEU A 14 4.21 6.41 -1.28
CA LEU A 14 4.25 5.63 -2.53
C LEU A 14 5.34 6.16 -3.48
N ASN A 15 5.45 7.47 -3.64
CA ASN A 15 6.49 8.10 -4.45
C ASN A 15 7.90 7.85 -3.91
N TYR A 16 8.08 7.85 -2.60
CA TYR A 16 9.33 7.45 -1.96
C TYR A 16 9.70 5.99 -2.31
N LEU A 17 8.78 5.04 -2.14
CA LEU A 17 9.02 3.63 -2.46
C LEU A 17 9.34 3.41 -3.96
N ARG A 18 8.72 4.20 -4.84
CA ARG A 18 8.97 4.16 -6.29
C ARG A 18 10.37 4.58 -6.71
N GLN A 19 11.12 5.28 -5.85
CA GLN A 19 12.54 5.56 -6.10
C GLN A 19 13.38 4.28 -6.09
N PHE A 20 12.89 3.21 -5.44
CA PHE A 20 13.58 1.93 -5.31
C PHE A 20 12.98 0.82 -6.17
N ASP A 21 11.65 0.79 -6.36
CA ASP A 21 10.98 -0.17 -7.23
C ASP A 21 9.87 0.51 -8.05
N SER A 22 10.08 0.58 -9.37
CA SER A 22 9.14 1.19 -10.33
C SER A 22 7.78 0.45 -10.43
N ARG A 23 7.68 -0.77 -9.91
CA ARG A 23 6.44 -1.58 -9.89
C ARG A 23 5.51 -1.21 -8.73
N VAL A 24 5.95 -0.42 -7.76
CA VAL A 24 5.09 0.07 -6.69
C VAL A 24 3.93 0.86 -7.30
N SER A 25 2.71 0.61 -6.82
CA SER A 25 1.50 1.17 -7.42
C SER A 25 1.53 2.68 -7.51
N TYR A 26 1.18 3.17 -8.69
CA TYR A 26 1.05 4.59 -8.98
C TYR A 26 -0.29 5.14 -8.45
N ASN A 27 -0.28 6.34 -7.89
CA ASN A 27 -1.47 6.97 -7.29
C ASN A 27 -1.43 8.51 -7.40
N ASP A 28 -1.46 9.05 -8.62
CA ASP A 28 -1.43 10.51 -8.86
C ASP A 28 -2.67 11.24 -8.37
N SER A 29 -3.84 10.59 -8.43
CA SER A 29 -5.11 11.18 -8.03
C SER A 29 -5.41 11.06 -6.53
N GLY A 30 -4.58 10.33 -5.78
CA GLY A 30 -4.84 10.01 -4.37
C GLY A 30 -6.09 9.16 -4.13
N THR A 31 -6.70 8.62 -5.19
CA THR A 31 -7.97 7.87 -5.13
C THR A 31 -7.77 6.36 -5.05
N ARG A 32 -6.56 5.85 -5.28
CA ARG A 32 -6.30 4.42 -5.22
C ARG A 32 -6.49 3.90 -3.80
N MET A 33 -7.37 2.93 -3.68
CA MET A 33 -7.62 2.20 -2.43
C MET A 33 -6.64 1.02 -2.33
N PHE A 34 -6.33 0.68 -1.09
CA PHE A 34 -5.51 -0.46 -0.73
C PHE A 34 -6.29 -1.33 0.25
N VAL A 35 -5.92 -2.60 0.30
CA VAL A 35 -6.48 -3.58 1.21
C VAL A 35 -5.36 -4.18 2.07
N GLY A 36 -5.58 -4.23 3.37
CA GLY A 36 -4.65 -4.84 4.31
C GLY A 36 -5.24 -4.96 5.72
N ILE A 37 -4.54 -5.54 6.68
CA ILE A 37 -3.24 -6.20 6.54
C ILE A 37 -3.48 -7.59 5.94
N LEU A 38 -2.87 -7.87 4.78
CA LEU A 38 -3.01 -9.18 4.12
C LEU A 38 -1.95 -10.19 4.60
N LEU A 39 -0.76 -9.68 4.93
CA LEU A 39 0.40 -10.47 5.30
C LEU A 39 1.29 -9.65 6.24
N GLU A 40 1.90 -10.31 7.22
CA GLU A 40 2.96 -9.73 8.04
C GLU A 40 4.24 -10.57 7.88
N VAL A 41 5.34 -9.94 7.48
CA VAL A 41 6.65 -10.58 7.33
C VAL A 41 7.70 -9.72 8.02
N ASN A 42 8.47 -10.31 8.94
CA ASN A 42 9.53 -9.61 9.68
C ASN A 42 9.04 -8.33 10.37
N GLY A 43 7.82 -8.34 10.93
CA GLY A 43 7.19 -7.18 11.57
C GLY A 43 6.65 -6.12 10.60
N GLN A 44 6.74 -6.35 9.29
CA GLN A 44 6.22 -5.44 8.27
C GLN A 44 4.86 -5.90 7.75
N LYS A 45 3.90 -4.97 7.77
CA LYS A 45 2.51 -5.20 7.36
C LYS A 45 2.33 -4.84 5.89
N TYR A 46 1.82 -5.78 5.11
CA TYR A 46 1.63 -5.61 3.67
C TYR A 46 0.19 -5.26 3.31
N TYR A 47 0.09 -4.35 2.34
CA TYR A 47 -1.14 -3.85 1.77
C TYR A 47 -1.08 -4.03 0.25
N ALA A 48 -2.14 -4.55 -0.36
CA ALA A 48 -2.22 -4.71 -1.81
C ALA A 48 -3.05 -3.57 -2.42
N PRO A 49 -2.67 -3.06 -3.61
CA PRO A 49 -3.50 -2.11 -4.35
C PRO A 49 -4.78 -2.79 -4.84
N LEU A 50 -5.87 -2.03 -4.87
CA LEU A 50 -7.10 -2.38 -5.59
C LEU A 50 -7.08 -1.80 -7.03
#